data_AF-A0A537MZW7-F1
#
_entry.id   AF-A0A537MZW7-F1
#
_cell.length_a   1.000
_cell.length_b   1.000
_cell.length_c   1.000
_cell.angle_alpha   90.00
_cell.angle_beta   90.00
_cell.angle_gamma   90.00
#
_symmetry.space_group_name_H-M   'P 1'
#
loop_
_entity.id
_entity.type
_entity.pdbx_description
1 polymer ?
#
loop_
_entity_poly.entity_id
_entity_poly.type
_entity_poly.pdbx_seq_one_letter_code
_entity_poly.pdbx_strand_id
1 'polypeptide(L)'
;MISRMNSRMSRLNMIFFALGAFIAGAVPLAARAQVGDALAHAERICLDNGVGPYTVAFDTCVARAAHAYVNGEPEAAAAEAQRLADARQACMSYDIDPQTLNYHQCIASETRRPRYAISSVPGSARY
;
A
#
# COMPACT_ATOMS: atom_id res chain seq x y z
N MET A 1 -52.27 -35.06 45.53
CA MET A 1 -51.01 -34.87 44.78
C MET A 1 -50.27 -33.70 45.44
N ILE A 2 -49.24 -33.92 46.26
CA ILE A 2 -47.83 -34.19 45.88
C ILE A 2 -47.29 -32.97 45.09
N SER A 3 -46.26 -32.20 45.46
CA SER A 3 -45.22 -32.28 46.49
C SER A 3 -44.48 -30.92 46.54
N ARG A 4 -44.05 -30.53 47.76
CA ARG A 4 -42.79 -29.83 48.11
C ARG A 4 -42.58 -28.35 47.73
N MET A 5 -42.78 -27.50 48.73
CA MET A 5 -41.86 -26.40 49.06
C MET A 5 -40.47 -26.96 49.43
N ASN A 6 -39.42 -26.49 48.75
CA ASN A 6 -37.98 -26.52 49.07
C ASN A 6 -37.26 -26.04 47.79
N SER A 7 -36.20 -25.25 47.77
CA SER A 7 -35.28 -24.75 48.78
C SER A 7 -34.47 -23.62 48.13
N ARG A 8 -34.12 -22.62 48.93
CA ARG A 8 -32.82 -21.94 48.99
C ARG A 8 -32.05 -21.75 47.67
N MET A 9 -31.89 -20.48 47.31
CA MET A 9 -30.61 -19.77 47.19
C MET A 9 -29.46 -20.52 46.49
N SER A 10 -28.84 -19.83 45.52
CA SER A 10 -27.65 -20.25 44.77
C SER A 10 -28.00 -21.20 43.62
N ARG A 11 -28.00 -20.73 42.38
CA ARG A 11 -26.76 -20.48 41.66
C ARG A 11 -26.95 -19.36 40.64
N LEU A 12 -26.32 -18.21 40.94
CA LEU A 12 -25.89 -17.24 39.95
C LEU A 12 -25.15 -18.01 38.84
N ASN A 13 -25.67 -17.97 37.62
CA ASN A 13 -24.92 -18.42 36.45
C ASN A 13 -23.90 -17.32 36.10
N MET A 14 -22.89 -17.18 36.96
CA MET A 14 -21.64 -16.50 36.65
C MET A 14 -20.92 -17.35 35.59
N ILE A 15 -21.12 -17.03 34.32
CA ILE A 15 -20.15 -17.40 33.30
C ILE A 15 -19.13 -16.27 33.28
N PHE A 16 -18.04 -16.51 34.00
CA PHE A 16 -16.83 -15.70 33.99
C PHE A 16 -16.27 -15.67 32.56
N PHE A 17 -16.34 -14.51 31.89
CA PHE A 17 -15.43 -14.18 30.80
C PHE A 17 -14.07 -13.83 31.41
N ALA A 18 -13.30 -14.85 31.74
CA ALA A 18 -11.89 -14.69 32.06
C ALA A 18 -11.12 -15.70 31.22
N LEU A 19 -10.17 -15.17 30.43
CA LEU A 19 -9.12 -15.79 29.60
C LEU A 19 -9.22 -15.25 28.15
N GLY A 20 -8.33 -14.39 27.67
CA GLY A 20 -7.09 -13.94 28.28
C GLY A 20 -6.22 -13.14 27.30
N ALA A 21 -5.06 -12.78 27.86
CA ALA A 21 -3.84 -12.35 27.19
C ALA A 21 -3.86 -10.98 26.49
N PHE A 22 -3.39 -10.00 27.26
CA PHE A 22 -2.58 -8.89 26.75
C PHE A 22 -1.40 -9.49 25.95
N ILE A 23 -1.55 -9.65 24.63
CA ILE A 23 -0.42 -10.04 23.78
C ILE A 23 0.30 -8.75 23.41
N ALA A 24 1.39 -8.48 24.11
CA ALA A 24 2.38 -7.52 23.65
C ALA A 24 2.87 -7.95 22.25
N GLY A 25 2.61 -7.15 21.22
CA GLY A 25 3.39 -7.14 19.97
C GLY A 25 3.24 -8.29 18.97
N ALA A 26 2.22 -9.14 19.05
CA ALA A 26 1.97 -10.14 18.00
C ALA A 26 1.10 -9.56 16.88
N VAL A 27 1.71 -8.80 15.96
CA VAL A 27 1.07 -8.51 14.66
C VAL A 27 0.68 -9.87 14.04
N PRO A 28 -0.57 -10.11 13.62
CA PRO A 28 -0.98 -11.42 13.13
C PRO A 28 -0.09 -11.85 11.95
N LEU A 29 0.33 -13.11 11.90
CA LEU A 29 1.13 -13.64 10.78
C LEU A 29 0.43 -13.42 9.43
N ALA A 30 -0.91 -13.45 9.41
CA ALA A 30 -1.71 -13.08 8.26
C ALA A 30 -1.54 -11.60 7.85
N ALA A 31 -1.35 -10.68 8.81
CA ALA A 31 -1.03 -9.27 8.56
C ALA A 31 0.39 -9.06 8.03
N ARG A 32 1.36 -9.87 8.45
CA ARG A 32 2.69 -9.83 7.86
C ARG A 32 2.73 -10.44 6.46
N ALA A 33 1.99 -11.52 6.22
CA ALA A 33 1.90 -12.17 4.91
C ALA A 33 1.20 -11.28 3.88
N GLN A 34 0.08 -10.64 4.23
CA GLN A 34 -0.62 -9.71 3.32
C GLN A 34 0.24 -8.47 2.99
N VAL A 35 1.02 -7.97 3.96
CA VAL A 35 1.95 -6.85 3.72
C VAL A 35 3.13 -7.28 2.84
N GLY A 36 3.65 -8.50 3.03
CA GLY A 36 4.70 -9.05 2.17
C GLY A 36 4.25 -9.28 0.73
N ASP A 37 3.02 -9.79 0.55
CA ASP A 37 2.44 -10.00 -0.78
C ASP A 37 2.11 -8.67 -1.48
N ALA A 38 1.56 -7.70 -0.73
CA ALA A 38 1.33 -6.34 -1.20
C ALA A 38 2.64 -5.64 -1.62
N LEU A 39 3.72 -5.83 -0.88
CA LEU A 39 5.04 -5.28 -1.21
C LEU A 39 5.59 -5.92 -2.50
N ALA A 40 5.50 -7.24 -2.64
CA ALA A 40 5.97 -7.93 -3.84
C ALA A 40 5.18 -7.53 -5.10
N HIS A 41 3.87 -7.33 -4.97
CA HIS A 41 3.03 -6.79 -6.05
C HIS A 41 3.36 -5.33 -6.37
N ALA A 42 3.62 -4.51 -5.35
CA ALA A 42 4.07 -3.13 -5.50
C ALA A 42 5.41 -3.02 -6.24
N GLU A 43 6.39 -3.83 -5.87
CA GLU A 43 7.68 -3.88 -6.56
C GLU A 43 7.52 -4.27 -8.02
N ARG A 44 6.74 -5.33 -8.29
CA ARG A 44 6.48 -5.78 -9.66
C ARG A 44 5.83 -4.70 -10.51
N ILE A 45 4.78 -4.05 -10.03
CA ILE A 45 4.07 -3.04 -10.83
C ILE A 45 4.95 -1.81 -11.08
N CYS A 46 5.84 -1.43 -10.16
CA CYS A 46 6.80 -0.36 -10.37
C CYS A 46 7.84 -0.73 -11.45
N LEU A 47 8.35 -1.97 -11.43
CA LEU A 47 9.27 -2.49 -12.44
C LEU A 47 8.59 -2.57 -13.82
N ASP A 48 7.36 -3.07 -13.89
CA ASP A 48 6.58 -3.20 -15.14
C ASP A 48 6.31 -1.83 -15.78
N ASN A 49 6.22 -0.76 -14.97
CA ASN A 49 6.07 0.62 -15.43
C ASN A 49 7.42 1.33 -15.68
N GLY A 50 8.54 0.60 -15.65
CA GLY A 50 9.86 1.16 -15.95
C GLY A 50 10.43 2.08 -14.87
N VAL A 51 9.92 1.98 -13.64
CA VAL A 51 10.53 2.63 -12.47
C VAL A 51 11.64 1.71 -11.98
N GLY A 52 12.89 2.08 -12.26
CA GLY A 52 14.05 1.24 -11.99
C GLY A 52 14.48 1.21 -10.52
N PRO A 53 14.98 0.06 -10.01
CA PRO A 53 15.38 -0.11 -8.61
C PRO A 53 16.54 0.81 -8.22
N TYR A 54 16.79 0.95 -6.92
CA TYR A 54 17.84 1.81 -6.35
C TYR A 54 17.66 3.31 -6.68
N THR A 55 16.42 3.73 -6.88
CA THR A 55 16.07 5.14 -7.06
C THR A 55 14.98 5.53 -6.07
N VAL A 56 14.98 6.78 -5.61
CA VAL A 56 13.89 7.29 -4.77
C VAL A 56 12.54 7.23 -5.49
N ALA A 57 12.51 7.29 -6.82
CA ALA A 57 11.30 7.10 -7.60
C ALA A 57 10.74 5.67 -7.40
N PHE A 58 11.61 4.66 -7.37
CA PHE A 58 11.22 3.29 -7.07
C PHE A 58 10.73 3.14 -5.63
N ASP A 59 11.48 3.65 -4.65
CA ASP A 59 11.08 3.55 -3.24
C ASP A 59 9.73 4.24 -2.99
N THR A 60 9.50 5.38 -3.64
CA THR A 60 8.22 6.12 -3.57
C THR A 60 7.10 5.34 -4.24
N CYS A 61 7.36 4.74 -5.40
CA CYS A 61 6.39 3.93 -6.14
C CYS A 61 5.96 2.73 -5.29
N VAL A 62 6.92 1.98 -4.77
CA VAL A 62 6.69 0.78 -3.95
C VAL A 62 5.91 1.12 -2.69
N ALA A 63 6.28 2.18 -1.97
CA ALA A 63 5.59 2.58 -0.75
C ALA A 63 4.11 2.92 -0.99
N ARG A 64 3.81 3.68 -2.06
CA ARG A 64 2.44 4.09 -2.36
C ARG A 64 1.60 2.96 -2.98
N ALA A 65 2.19 2.15 -3.85
CA ALA A 65 1.53 0.98 -4.42
C ALA A 65 1.24 -0.08 -3.34
N ALA A 66 2.18 -0.34 -2.43
CA ALA A 66 1.98 -1.27 -1.32
C ALA A 66 0.85 -0.80 -0.40
N HIS A 67 0.78 0.50 -0.11
CA HIS A 67 -0.32 1.08 0.67
C HIS A 67 -1.68 0.87 -0.03
N ALA A 68 -1.75 1.08 -1.35
CA ALA A 68 -2.97 0.82 -2.12
C ALA A 68 -3.36 -0.67 -2.12
N TYR A 69 -2.39 -1.58 -2.24
CA TYR A 69 -2.66 -3.03 -2.14
C TYR A 69 -3.17 -3.44 -0.76
N VAL A 70 -2.60 -2.89 0.33
CA VAL A 70 -3.07 -3.15 1.70
C VAL A 70 -4.52 -2.69 1.91
N ASN A 71 -4.94 -1.62 1.22
CA ASN A 71 -6.32 -1.14 1.26
C ASN A 71 -7.27 -1.87 0.29
N GLY A 72 -6.77 -2.83 -0.49
CA GLY A 72 -7.57 -3.55 -1.49
C GLY A 72 -7.86 -2.74 -2.75
N GLU A 73 -7.00 -1.77 -3.09
CA GLU A 73 -7.16 -0.84 -4.21
C GLU A 73 -6.09 -1.08 -5.30
N PRO A 74 -6.12 -2.21 -6.03
CA PRO A 74 -5.09 -2.55 -7.01
C PRO A 74 -5.04 -1.58 -8.21
N GLU A 75 -6.18 -1.02 -8.61
CA GLU A 75 -6.24 0.00 -9.67
C GLU A 75 -5.57 1.31 -9.25
N ALA A 76 -5.68 1.68 -7.96
CA ALA A 76 -4.98 2.84 -7.42
C ALA A 76 -3.47 2.61 -7.38
N ALA A 77 -3.02 1.38 -7.07
CA ALA A 77 -1.61 1.00 -7.14
C ALA A 77 -1.05 1.14 -8.57
N ALA A 78 -1.82 0.69 -9.57
CA ALA A 78 -1.44 0.83 -10.99
C ALA A 78 -1.39 2.30 -11.43
N ALA A 79 -2.40 3.08 -11.06
CA ALA A 79 -2.44 4.51 -11.36
C ALA A 79 -1.25 5.26 -10.74
N GLU A 80 -0.82 4.85 -9.56
CA GLU A 80 0.33 5.45 -8.88
C GLU A 80 1.65 5.10 -9.56
N ALA A 81 1.84 3.83 -9.93
CA ALA A 81 3.01 3.39 -10.69
C ALA A 81 3.14 4.16 -12.02
N GLN A 82 2.02 4.34 -12.73
CA GLN A 82 1.97 5.15 -13.96
C GLN A 82 2.33 6.62 -13.71
N ARG A 83 1.82 7.24 -12.64
CA ARG A 83 2.17 8.66 -12.31
C ARG A 83 3.67 8.82 -12.08
N LEU A 84 4.29 7.88 -11.37
CA LEU A 84 5.73 7.94 -11.13
C LEU A 84 6.55 7.64 -12.39
N ALA A 85 6.09 6.74 -13.26
CA ALA A 85 6.71 6.51 -14.56
C ALA A 85 6.70 7.78 -15.42
N ASP A 86 5.55 8.47 -15.51
CA ASP A 86 5.43 9.74 -16.24
C ASP A 86 6.33 10.82 -15.65
N ALA A 87 6.34 10.97 -14.33
CA ALA A 87 7.21 11.93 -13.64
C ALA A 87 8.69 11.64 -13.93
N ARG A 88 9.09 10.37 -13.92
CA ARG A 88 10.44 9.94 -14.27
C ARG A 88 10.78 10.27 -15.73
N GLN A 89 9.86 9.99 -16.66
CA GLN A 89 10.06 10.33 -18.07
C GLN A 89 10.24 11.84 -18.26
N ALA A 90 9.44 12.67 -17.58
CA ALA A 90 9.58 14.13 -17.59
C ALA A 90 10.95 14.58 -17.05
N CYS A 91 11.37 14.07 -15.89
CA CYS A 91 12.65 14.44 -15.29
C CYS A 91 13.85 14.00 -16.15
N MET A 92 13.78 12.82 -16.77
CA MET A 92 14.82 12.37 -17.71
C MET A 92 14.82 13.20 -19.00
N SER A 93 13.67 13.71 -19.44
CA SER A 93 13.60 14.63 -20.59
C SER A 93 14.25 16.00 -20.33
N TYR A 94 14.48 16.34 -19.06
CA TYR A 94 15.24 17.51 -18.64
C TYR A 94 16.73 17.21 -18.42
N ASP A 95 17.22 16.03 -18.82
CA ASP A 95 18.60 15.55 -18.62
C ASP A 95 19.05 15.55 -17.14
N ILE A 96 18.11 15.37 -16.21
CA ILE A 96 18.42 15.32 -14.78
C ILE A 96 18.87 13.89 -14.42
N ASP A 97 20.11 13.77 -13.95
CA ASP A 97 20.71 12.49 -13.56
C ASP A 97 19.93 11.81 -12.41
N PRO A 98 19.46 10.55 -12.58
CA PRO A 98 18.69 9.80 -11.58
C PRO A 98 19.33 9.61 -10.21
N GLN A 99 20.64 9.78 -10.10
CA GLN A 99 21.43 9.64 -8.87
C GLN A 99 21.58 10.95 -8.09
N THR A 100 20.97 12.04 -8.57
CA THR A 100 21.13 13.37 -7.98
C THR A 100 19.94 13.80 -7.14
N LEU A 101 20.21 14.71 -6.19
CA LEU A 101 19.15 15.37 -5.42
C LEU A 101 18.17 16.14 -6.31
N ASN A 102 18.63 16.68 -7.44
CA ASN A 102 17.80 17.37 -8.42
C ASN A 102 16.75 16.45 -9.03
N TYR A 103 17.10 15.18 -9.27
CA TYR A 103 16.14 14.19 -9.74
C TYR A 103 15.04 13.92 -8.71
N HIS A 104 15.41 13.82 -7.42
CA HIS A 104 14.43 13.65 -6.35
C HIS A 104 13.46 14.83 -6.26
N GLN A 105 13.97 16.05 -6.34
CA GLN A 105 13.14 17.26 -6.33
C GLN A 105 12.23 17.31 -7.56
N CYS A 106 12.75 16.93 -8.73
CA CYS A 106 11.97 16.88 -9.96
C CYS A 106 10.81 15.88 -9.83
N ILE A 107 11.06 14.63 -9.44
CA ILE A 107 10.03 13.60 -9.21
C ILE A 107 8.98 14.08 -8.21
N ALA A 108 9.41 14.67 -7.09
CA ALA A 108 8.51 15.16 -6.06
C ALA A 108 7.66 16.36 -6.52
N SER A 109 8.14 17.11 -7.51
CA SER A 109 7.42 18.22 -8.14
C SER A 109 6.43 17.71 -9.19
N GLU A 110 6.86 16.82 -10.09
CA GLU A 110 6.02 16.27 -11.17
C GLU A 110 4.91 15.37 -10.63
N THR A 111 5.16 14.62 -9.56
CA THR A 111 4.11 13.82 -8.89
C THR A 111 3.08 14.64 -8.13
N ARG A 112 3.43 15.85 -7.68
CA ARG A 112 2.52 16.80 -7.00
C ARG A 112 1.76 17.69 -7.96
N ARG A 113 2.22 17.80 -9.21
CA ARG A 113 1.54 18.60 -10.22
C ARG A 113 0.18 17.96 -10.51
N PRO A 114 -0.92 18.73 -10.42
CA PRO A 114 -2.18 18.26 -10.95
C PRO A 114 -1.96 17.99 -12.43
N ARG A 115 -2.31 16.78 -12.91
CA ARG A 115 -2.33 16.49 -14.34
C ARG A 115 -3.33 17.45 -14.97
N TYR A 116 -2.85 18.58 -15.51
CA TYR A 116 -3.52 19.18 -16.64
C TYR A 116 -3.41 18.14 -17.75
N ALA A 117 -4.50 17.42 -17.99
CA ALA A 117 -4.55 16.41 -19.02
C ALA A 117 -4.30 17.10 -20.36
N ILE A 118 -3.04 17.15 -20.79
CA ILE A 118 -2.71 17.31 -22.20
C ILE A 118 -2.95 15.94 -22.82
N SER A 119 -4.23 15.62 -22.97
CA SER A 119 -4.72 14.50 -23.76
C SER A 119 -4.44 14.80 -25.24
N SER A 120 -3.17 14.73 -25.67
CA SER A 120 -2.78 14.63 -27.08
C SER A 120 -1.26 14.59 -27.27
N VAL A 121 -0.63 13.42 -27.08
CA VAL A 121 0.40 12.95 -28.03
C VAL A 121 0.20 11.45 -28.26
N PRO A 122 -0.70 11.03 -29.17
CA PRO A 122 -0.56 9.74 -29.81
C PRO A 122 0.58 9.87 -30.83
N GLY A 123 1.76 9.35 -30.49
CA GLY A 123 2.95 9.60 -31.31
C GLY A 123 4.12 8.69 -31.00
N SER A 124 3.87 7.40 -30.77
CA SER A 124 4.89 6.37 -30.94
C SER A 124 5.20 6.22 -32.44
N ALA A 125 6.00 7.14 -32.98
CA ALA A 125 6.66 6.91 -34.25
C ALA A 125 7.78 5.89 -34.02
N ARG A 126 7.44 4.61 -34.22
CA ARG A 126 8.44 3.58 -34.55
C ARG A 126 8.99 3.92 -35.94
N TYR A 127 10.30 4.09 -36.04
CA TYR A 127 11.08 3.81 -37.25
C TYR A 127 12.28 2.98 -36.84
#